data_AF-A0A3B0SG13-F1
#
_entry.id   AF-A0A3B0SG13-F1
#
_cell.length_a   1.000
_cell.length_b   1.000
_cell.length_c   1.000
_cell.angle_alpha   90.00
_cell.angle_beta   90.00
_cell.angle_gamma   90.00
#
_symmetry.space_group_name_H-M   'P 1'
#
loop_
_entity.id
_entity.type
_entity.pdbx_description
1 polymer ?
#
loop_
_entity_poly.entity_id
_entity_poly.type
_entity_poly.pdbx_seq_one_letter_code
_entity_poly.pdbx_strand_id
1 'polypeptide(L)' 'HGDSAIGNGFTPDLRISGVLTDSAAWKSIVLDGALKDNGMVGFASQITAEQAEAIRHYVIERSNWTKTNLPEDAIPIAR' A
#
# COMPACT_ATOMS: atom_id res chain seq x y z
N HIS A 1 -8.28 0.70 0.36
CA HIS A 1 -7.49 -0.08 -0.62
C HIS A 1 -8.07 -1.47 -0.91
N GLY A 2 -9.32 -1.77 -0.53
CA GLY A 2 -9.97 -3.08 -0.75
C GLY A 2 -9.38 -4.25 0.03
N ASP A 3 -10.02 -5.42 -0.11
CA ASP A 3 -9.55 -6.67 0.51
C ASP A 3 -8.18 -7.07 -0.03
N SER A 4 -7.33 -7.67 0.80
CA SER A 4 -6.03 -8.17 0.38
C SER A 4 -5.12 -7.13 -0.31
N ALA A 5 -5.34 -5.85 -0.01
CA ALA A 5 -4.68 -4.68 -0.62
C ALA A 5 -5.01 -4.46 -2.12
N ILE A 6 -6.08 -5.08 -2.62
CA ILE A 6 -6.58 -5.01 -3.99
C ILE A 6 -7.41 -3.74 -4.17
N GLY A 7 -6.97 -2.86 -5.08
CA GLY A 7 -7.65 -1.59 -5.35
C GLY A 7 -9.14 -1.77 -5.70
N ASN A 8 -9.97 -0.84 -5.25
CA ASN A 8 -11.43 -0.91 -5.41
C ASN A 8 -12.00 0.19 -6.33
N GLY A 9 -11.15 0.84 -7.12
CA GLY A 9 -11.52 1.94 -8.03
C GLY A 9 -11.62 3.32 -7.36
N PHE A 10 -11.82 3.39 -6.03
CA PHE A 10 -11.80 4.65 -5.27
C PHE A 10 -10.48 4.89 -4.56
N THR A 11 -9.83 3.81 -4.13
CA THR A 11 -8.50 3.85 -3.49
C THR A 11 -7.51 3.05 -4.33
N PRO A 12 -6.24 3.49 -4.42
CA PRO A 12 -5.21 2.81 -5.21
C PRO A 12 -5.05 1.32 -4.85
N ASP A 13 -4.57 0.51 -5.79
CA ASP A 13 -4.09 -0.84 -5.48
C ASP A 13 -2.70 -0.74 -4.86
N LEU A 14 -2.55 -1.19 -3.61
CA LEU A 14 -1.28 -1.02 -2.91
C LEU A 14 -0.21 -2.00 -3.38
N ARG A 15 -0.59 -3.12 -4.01
CA ARG A 15 0.34 -4.18 -4.44
C ARG A 15 1.27 -3.72 -5.56
N ILE A 16 0.87 -2.69 -6.30
CA ILE A 16 1.65 -2.07 -7.38
C ILE A 16 2.17 -0.69 -7.00
N SER A 17 2.10 -0.33 -5.71
CA SER A 17 2.53 0.98 -5.25
C SER A 17 4.05 1.14 -5.37
N GLY A 18 4.48 2.24 -6.00
CA GLY A 18 5.91 2.56 -6.14
C GLY A 18 6.62 2.85 -4.82
N VAL A 19 5.88 3.12 -3.74
CA VAL A 19 6.45 3.39 -2.42
C VAL A 19 6.75 2.13 -1.60
N LEU A 20 6.41 0.93 -2.11
CA LEU A 20 6.69 -0.31 -1.38
C LEU A 20 8.17 -0.56 -1.16
N THR A 21 9.04 -0.05 -2.02
CA THR A 21 10.51 -0.23 -1.92
C THR A 21 11.19 0.77 -0.98
N ASP A 22 10.46 1.78 -0.48
CA ASP A 22 10.99 2.85 0.36
C ASP A 22 10.20 2.96 1.66
N SER A 23 10.80 2.48 2.76
CA SER A 23 10.17 2.50 4.08
C SER A 23 9.97 3.92 4.63
N ALA A 24 10.83 4.88 4.29
CA ALA A 24 10.70 6.25 4.73
C ALA A 24 9.55 6.96 4.01
N ALA A 25 9.45 6.78 2.69
CA ALA A 25 8.31 7.27 1.90
C ALA A 25 6.99 6.64 2.38
N TRP A 26 6.98 5.33 2.63
CA TRP A 26 5.82 4.64 3.20
C TRP A 26 5.38 5.24 4.53
N LYS A 27 6.32 5.40 5.47
CA LYS A 27 6.07 6.02 6.77
C LYS A 27 5.51 7.44 6.63
N SER A 28 6.11 8.26 5.77
CA SER A 28 5.69 9.64 5.54
C SER A 28 4.23 9.75 5.07
N ILE A 29 3.79 8.79 4.24
CA ILE A 29 2.40 8.74 3.78
C ILE A 29 1.48 8.21 4.88
N VAL A 30 1.82 7.06 5.47
CA VAL A 30 0.92 6.32 6.37
C VAL A 30 0.81 6.96 7.75
N LEU A 31 1.89 7.52 8.30
CA LEU A 31 1.89 8.14 9.62
C LEU A 31 1.78 9.66 9.54
N ASP A 32 2.63 10.27 8.71
CA ASP A 32 2.78 11.73 8.70
C ASP A 32 1.75 12.42 7.79
N GLY A 33 1.02 11.65 6.99
CA GLY A 33 -0.07 12.16 6.15
C GLY A 33 0.40 13.00 4.97
N ALA A 34 1.53 12.64 4.35
CA ALA A 34 2.08 13.34 3.19
C ALA A 34 1.09 13.49 2.01
N LEU A 35 0.05 12.65 1.94
CA LEU A 35 -1.00 12.68 0.92
C LEU A 35 -2.37 13.13 1.47
N LYS A 36 -2.41 13.82 2.62
CA LYS A 36 -3.66 14.24 3.27
C LYS A 36 -4.54 15.12 2.38
N ASP A 37 -3.93 15.99 1.56
CA ASP A 37 -4.65 16.90 0.67
C ASP A 37 -5.33 16.15 -0.49
N ASN A 38 -4.88 14.91 -0.75
CA ASN A 38 -5.50 13.96 -1.68
C ASN A 38 -6.43 12.97 -0.96
N GLY A 39 -6.79 13.23 0.31
CA GLY A 39 -7.70 12.42 1.09
C GLY A 39 -7.07 11.23 1.84
N MET A 40 -5.74 11.04 1.77
CA MET A 40 -5.02 10.00 2.52
C MET A 40 -4.43 10.58 3.81
N VAL A 41 -5.20 10.49 4.89
CA VAL A 41 -4.79 10.97 6.21
C VAL A 41 -3.62 10.16 6.80
N GLY A 42 -2.90 10.76 7.73
CA GLY A 42 -1.92 10.06 8.55
C GLY A 42 -2.57 9.33 9.73
N PHE A 43 -1.99 8.20 10.13
CA PHE A 43 -2.49 7.29 11.16
C PHE A 43 -1.59 7.25 12.41
N ALA A 44 -0.74 8.26 12.62
CA ALA A 44 0.19 8.31 13.75
C ALA A 44 -0.49 8.28 15.14
N SER A 45 -1.78 8.63 15.22
CA SER A 45 -2.55 8.52 16.47
C SER A 45 -3.14 7.12 16.72
N GLN A 46 -3.07 6.21 15.75
CA GLN A 46 -3.73 4.90 15.77
C GLN A 46 -2.73 3.74 15.72
N ILE A 47 -1.62 3.92 15.02
CA ILE A 47 -0.61 2.88 14.83
C ILE A 47 0.81 3.42 15.01
N THR A 48 1.73 2.56 15.43
CA THR A 48 3.15 2.88 15.59
C THR A 48 3.90 2.76 14.27
N ALA A 49 5.17 3.21 14.26
CA ALA A 49 6.04 3.06 13.10
C ALA A 49 6.32 1.60 12.75
N GLU A 50 6.47 0.75 13.75
CA GLU A 50 6.68 -0.69 13.59
C GLU A 50 5.45 -1.36 13.00
N GLN A 51 4.24 -0.94 13.42
CA GLN A 51 2.99 -1.44 12.84
C GLN A 51 2.81 -0.97 11.40
N ALA A 52 3.12 0.28 11.08
CA ALA A 52 3.09 0.78 9.70
C ALA A 52 4.06 -0.01 8.81
N GLU A 53 5.25 -0.34 9.32
CA GLU A 53 6.23 -1.16 8.61
C GLU A 53 5.78 -2.61 8.45
N ALA A 54 5.15 -3.20 9.46
CA ALA A 54 4.54 -4.53 9.35
C ALA A 54 3.47 -4.59 8.25
N ILE A 55 2.65 -3.53 8.12
CA ILE A 55 1.67 -3.41 7.02
C ILE A 55 2.40 -3.31 5.67
N ARG A 56 3.52 -2.56 5.56
CA ARG A 56 4.32 -2.49 4.33
C ARG A 56 4.80 -3.88 3.91
N HIS A 57 5.32 -4.66 4.86
CA HIS A 57 5.76 -6.04 4.62
C HIS A 57 4.62 -6.94 4.16
N TYR A 58 3.45 -6.84 4.80
CA TYR A 58 2.26 -7.56 4.34
C TYR A 58 1.91 -7.22 2.89
N VAL A 59 1.90 -5.94 2.51
CA VAL A 59 1.58 -5.54 1.14
C VAL A 59 2.63 -6.04 0.13
N ILE A 60 3.91 -6.03 0.49
CA ILE A 60 4.98 -6.62 -0.33
C ILE A 60 4.75 -8.12 -0.55
N GLU A 61 4.35 -8.85 0.49
CA GLU A 61 3.98 -10.26 0.38
C GLU A 61 2.81 -10.44 -0.59
N ARG A 62 1.75 -9.62 -0.47
CA ARG A 62 0.61 -9.66 -1.40
C ARG A 62 1.01 -9.36 -2.84
N SER A 63 1.94 -8.44 -3.05
CA SER A 63 2.51 -8.11 -4.36
C SER A 63 3.25 -9.31 -4.97
N ASN A 64 4.16 -9.91 -4.20
CA ASN A 64 4.93 -11.09 -4.62
C ASN A 64 4.03 -12.31 -4.88
N TRP A 65 3.05 -12.55 -3.99
CA TRP A 65 2.07 -13.61 -4.15
C TRP A 65 1.26 -13.42 -5.44
N THR A 66 0.80 -12.19 -5.70
CA THR A 66 0.05 -11.86 -6.92
C THR A 66 0.86 -12.15 -8.17
N LYS A 67 2.12 -11.69 -8.22
CA LYS A 67 3.03 -11.92 -9.34
C LYS A 67 3.30 -13.41 -9.59
N THR A 68 3.28 -14.23 -8.54
CA THR A 68 3.58 -15.67 -8.63
C THR A 68 2.35 -16.51 -9.00
N ASN A 69 1.15 -16.09 -8.59
CA ASN A 69 -0.04 -16.96 -8.61
C ASN A 69 -1.15 -16.50 -9.57
N LEU A 70 -1.08 -15.30 -10.13
CA LEU A 70 -2.05 -14.82 -11.11
C LEU A 70 -1.46 -14.77 -12.52
N PRO A 71 -2.27 -15.01 -13.57
CA PRO A 71 -1.84 -14.83 -14.94
C PRO A 71 -1.56 -13.35 -15.22
N GLU A 72 -0.70 -13.08 -16.20
CA GLU A 72 -0.13 -11.75 -16.46
C GLU A 72 -1.20 -10.70 -16.83
N ASP A 73 -2.28 -11.13 -17.49
CA ASP A 73 -3.45 -10.33 -17.84
C ASP A 73 -4.37 -10.00 -16.65
N ALA A 74 -4.18 -10.68 -15.51
CA ALA A 74 -4.86 -10.40 -14.25
C ALA A 74 -4.01 -9.53 -13.30
N ILE A 75 -2.80 -9.13 -13.70
CA ILE A 75 -1.95 -8.24 -12.90
C ILE A 75 -2.59 -6.84 -12.86
N PRO A 76 -2.69 -6.20 -11.67
CA PRO A 76 -3.24 -4.86 -11.57
C PRO A 76 -2.44 -3.88 -12.40
N ILE A 77 -3.13 -3.10 -13.23
CA ILE A 77 -2.52 -2.01 -14.00
C ILE A 77 -2.72 -0.72 -13.20
N ALA A 78 -1.66 0.07 -13.06
CA ALA A 78 -1.76 1.42 -12.52
C ALA A 78 -2.75 2.21 -13.40
N ARG A 79 -3.82 2.72 -12.79
CA ARG A 79 -4.77 3.64 -13.42
C ARG A 79 -4.49 5.07 -12.97
#